data_AF-A0A1B6BAX1-F1
#
_entry.id   AF-A0A1B6BAX1-F1
#
_cell.length_a   1.000
_cell.length_b   1.000
_cell.length_c   1.000
_cell.angle_alpha   90.00
_cell.angle_beta   90.00
_cell.angle_gamma   90.00
#
_symmetry.space_group_name_H-M   'P 1'
#
loop_
_entity.id
_entity.type
_entity.pdbx_description
1 polymer ?
#
loop_
_entity_poly.entity_id
_entity_poly.type
_entity_poly.pdbx_seq_one_letter_code
_entity_poly.pdbx_strand_id
1 'polypeptide(L)'
;MDANGEKIDQKVTEISNILALNASVEAARAGDAGAGFAVVAQEVKKLADESAIHATEIENLINTIRAEVKQISNSVSVSTDSMEKTQKTSQTAKNEFLKTVDQTKKSVEYIDSIFTHLQKLTDMTSSIQKLTSDFSKGFSFNSEIKNYVNNSITLLESISKSIEIQSLSRTKCDDALYTNFAHRPYFIEAIKGEAYTSTPYISSDTYNYCIAIAVPIFVSGKIKGVLMADLHLG
;
A
#
# COMPACT_ATOMS: atom_id res chain seq x y z
N MET A 1 -19.66 -51.57 -63.59
CA MET A 1 -20.42 -52.04 -64.76
C MET A 1 -21.29 -50.90 -65.24
N ASP A 2 -21.00 -50.44 -66.44
CA ASP A 2 -21.83 -49.52 -67.22
C ASP A 2 -23.14 -50.21 -67.63
N ALA A 3 -24.15 -49.43 -68.02
CA ALA A 3 -25.47 -49.92 -68.45
C ALA A 3 -25.44 -50.91 -69.64
N ASN A 4 -24.25 -51.15 -70.20
CA ASN A 4 -24.03 -52.11 -71.27
C ASN A 4 -23.88 -53.55 -70.77
N GLY A 5 -23.28 -53.79 -69.60
CA GLY A 5 -23.18 -55.14 -69.03
C GLY A 5 -24.55 -55.70 -68.60
N GLU A 6 -25.38 -54.83 -68.02
CA GLU A 6 -26.75 -55.11 -67.57
C GLU A 6 -27.67 -55.57 -68.72
N LYS A 7 -27.56 -54.89 -69.88
CA LYS A 7 -28.29 -55.28 -71.09
C LYS A 7 -27.81 -56.59 -71.70
N ILE A 8 -26.59 -57.03 -71.41
CA ILE A 8 -26.04 -58.27 -71.99
C ILE A 8 -26.57 -59.47 -71.22
N ASP A 9 -26.53 -59.48 -69.88
CA ASP A 9 -26.94 -60.65 -69.10
C ASP A 9 -28.46 -60.91 -69.18
N GLN A 10 -29.28 -59.85 -69.15
CA GLN A 10 -30.73 -59.98 -69.35
C GLN A 10 -31.06 -60.49 -70.76
N LYS A 11 -30.35 -59.97 -71.78
CA LYS A 11 -30.56 -60.38 -73.18
C LYS A 11 -30.09 -61.80 -73.45
N VAL A 12 -28.98 -62.25 -72.84
CA VAL A 12 -28.52 -63.63 -72.91
C VAL A 12 -29.55 -64.57 -72.30
N THR A 13 -30.14 -64.18 -71.17
CA THR A 13 -31.17 -64.96 -70.50
C THR A 13 -32.47 -65.02 -71.30
N GLU A 14 -32.93 -63.90 -71.85
CA GLU A 14 -34.12 -63.81 -72.70
C GLU A 14 -33.98 -64.64 -73.98
N ILE A 15 -32.83 -64.53 -74.67
CA ILE A 15 -32.52 -65.34 -75.86
C ILE A 15 -32.48 -66.83 -75.49
N SER A 16 -31.88 -67.20 -74.35
CA SER A 16 -31.81 -68.59 -73.90
C SER A 16 -33.21 -69.15 -73.60
N ASN A 17 -34.11 -68.35 -73.03
CA ASN A 17 -35.50 -68.73 -72.78
C ASN A 17 -36.28 -68.95 -74.10
N ILE A 18 -36.10 -68.04 -75.07
CA ILE A 18 -36.71 -68.17 -76.41
C ILE A 18 -36.17 -69.41 -77.15
N LEU A 19 -34.86 -69.66 -77.09
CA LEU A 19 -34.24 -70.83 -77.70
C LEU A 19 -34.73 -72.13 -77.06
N ALA A 20 -34.83 -72.16 -75.72
CA ALA A 20 -35.37 -73.30 -74.98
C ALA A 20 -36.86 -73.56 -75.28
N LEU A 21 -37.66 -72.51 -75.45
CA LEU A 21 -39.06 -72.61 -75.87
C LEU A 21 -39.17 -73.19 -77.28
N ASN A 22 -38.39 -72.68 -78.23
CA ASN A 22 -38.38 -73.17 -79.61
C ASN A 22 -37.93 -74.65 -79.68
N ALA A 23 -36.91 -75.02 -78.91
CA ALA A 23 -36.45 -76.40 -78.78
C ALA A 23 -37.52 -77.31 -78.16
N SER A 24 -38.28 -76.83 -77.17
CA SER A 24 -39.38 -77.56 -76.54
C SER A 24 -40.53 -77.83 -77.53
N VAL A 25 -40.87 -76.84 -78.37
CA VAL A 25 -41.90 -76.96 -79.40
C VAL A 25 -41.50 -77.96 -80.49
N GLU A 26 -40.25 -77.90 -80.95
CA GLU A 26 -39.77 -78.83 -81.99
C GLU A 26 -39.61 -80.26 -81.44
N ALA A 27 -39.22 -80.41 -80.17
CA ALA A 27 -39.19 -81.69 -79.47
C ALA A 27 -40.59 -82.31 -79.34
N ALA A 28 -41.62 -81.51 -79.02
CA ALA A 28 -43.01 -81.98 -78.99
C ALA A 28 -43.51 -82.40 -80.39
N ARG A 29 -43.08 -81.69 -81.43
CA ARG A 29 -43.44 -81.97 -82.84
C ARG A 29 -42.82 -83.27 -83.36
N ALA A 30 -41.66 -83.67 -82.84
CA ALA A 30 -40.99 -84.93 -83.17
C ALA A 30 -41.58 -86.17 -82.45
N GLY A 31 -42.57 -85.99 -81.56
CA GLY A 31 -43.23 -87.08 -80.85
C GLY A 31 -42.25 -87.90 -79.98
N ASP A 32 -42.35 -89.23 -80.05
CA ASP A 32 -41.53 -90.13 -79.22
C ASP A 32 -40.02 -89.98 -79.46
N ALA A 33 -39.61 -89.59 -80.68
CA ALA A 33 -38.20 -89.35 -81.01
C ALA A 33 -37.63 -88.07 -80.37
N GLY A 34 -38.50 -87.13 -79.95
CA GLY A 34 -38.13 -85.84 -79.36
C GLY A 34 -38.13 -85.81 -77.83
N ALA A 35 -38.56 -86.88 -77.15
CA ALA A 35 -38.76 -86.88 -75.70
C ALA A 35 -37.51 -86.48 -74.89
N GLY A 36 -36.32 -86.94 -75.30
CA GLY A 36 -35.06 -86.55 -74.67
C GLY A 36 -34.72 -85.06 -74.86
N PHE A 37 -34.99 -84.51 -76.05
CA PHE A 37 -34.78 -83.08 -76.33
C PHE A 37 -35.76 -82.18 -75.57
N ALA A 38 -36.99 -82.65 -75.32
CA ALA A 38 -37.97 -81.92 -74.52
C ALA A 38 -37.50 -81.72 -73.07
N VAL A 39 -36.90 -82.76 -72.46
CA VAL A 39 -36.33 -82.68 -71.10
C VAL A 39 -35.17 -81.68 -71.04
N VAL A 40 -34.25 -81.75 -72.01
CA VAL A 40 -33.12 -80.80 -72.09
C VAL A 40 -33.61 -79.37 -72.28
N ALA A 41 -34.60 -79.15 -73.16
CA ALA A 41 -35.15 -77.83 -73.40
C ALA A 41 -35.85 -77.25 -72.15
N GLN A 42 -36.55 -78.08 -71.37
CA GLN A 42 -37.14 -77.66 -70.11
C GLN A 42 -36.09 -77.28 -69.05
N GLU A 43 -34.98 -78.03 -68.96
CA GLU A 43 -33.89 -77.70 -68.03
C GLU A 43 -33.16 -76.41 -68.44
N VAL A 44 -32.91 -76.20 -69.74
CA VAL A 44 -32.32 -74.93 -70.24
C VAL A 44 -33.23 -73.76 -69.93
N LYS A 45 -34.55 -73.91 -70.08
CA LYS A 45 -35.52 -72.87 -69.72
C LYS A 45 -35.45 -72.54 -68.23
N LYS A 46 -35.45 -73.58 -67.38
CA LYS A 46 -35.36 -73.41 -65.93
C LYS A 46 -34.07 -72.69 -65.51
N LEU A 47 -32.93 -73.10 -66.05
CA LEU A 47 -31.63 -72.45 -65.79
C LEU A 47 -31.59 -70.99 -66.28
N ALA A 48 -32.23 -70.69 -67.41
CA ALA A 48 -32.38 -69.33 -67.89
C ALA A 48 -33.24 -68.50 -66.91
N ASP A 49 -34.41 -69.00 -66.50
CA ASP A 49 -35.27 -68.30 -65.55
C ASP A 49 -34.56 -68.06 -64.20
N GLU A 50 -33.83 -69.06 -63.67
CA GLU A 50 -33.00 -68.92 -62.46
C GLU A 50 -31.88 -67.88 -62.65
N SER A 51 -31.22 -67.86 -63.81
CA SER A 51 -30.17 -66.88 -64.14
C SER A 51 -30.72 -65.44 -64.18
N ALA A 52 -31.94 -65.24 -64.70
CA ALA A 52 -32.59 -63.91 -64.69
C ALA A 52 -32.87 -63.41 -63.26
N ILE A 53 -33.31 -64.31 -62.38
CA ILE A 53 -33.56 -63.98 -60.98
C ILE A 53 -32.25 -63.55 -60.31
N HIS A 54 -31.19 -64.35 -60.44
CA HIS A 54 -29.88 -64.00 -59.86
C HIS A 54 -29.29 -62.72 -60.44
N ALA A 55 -29.44 -62.46 -61.74
CA ALA A 55 -29.02 -61.20 -62.34
C ALA A 55 -29.73 -59.99 -61.71
N THR A 56 -31.02 -60.12 -61.44
CA THR A 56 -31.82 -59.08 -60.76
C THR A 56 -31.38 -58.88 -59.30
N GLU A 57 -31.08 -59.97 -58.59
CA GLU A 57 -30.54 -59.91 -57.21
C GLU A 57 -29.18 -59.21 -57.18
N ILE A 58 -28.29 -59.53 -58.11
CA ILE A 58 -26.97 -58.87 -58.26
C ILE A 58 -27.15 -57.37 -58.56
N GLU A 59 -28.10 -57.00 -59.40
CA GLU A 59 -28.40 -55.60 -59.70
C GLU A 59 -28.82 -54.83 -58.45
N ASN A 60 -29.74 -55.40 -57.66
CA ASN A 60 -30.18 -54.81 -56.40
C ASN A 60 -29.04 -54.67 -55.39
N LEU A 61 -28.14 -55.66 -55.31
CA LEU A 61 -26.94 -55.59 -54.49
C LEU A 61 -26.00 -54.47 -54.96
N ILE A 62 -25.76 -54.35 -56.27
CA ILE A 62 -24.92 -53.28 -56.82
C ILE A 62 -25.53 -51.90 -56.52
N ASN A 63 -26.84 -51.75 -56.67
CA ASN A 63 -27.53 -50.49 -56.37
C ASN A 63 -27.44 -50.13 -54.89
N THR A 64 -27.58 -51.12 -53.99
CA THR A 64 -27.33 -50.95 -52.56
C THR A 64 -25.90 -50.51 -52.28
N ILE A 65 -24.90 -51.19 -52.84
CA ILE A 65 -23.49 -50.84 -52.68
C ILE A 65 -23.20 -49.42 -53.18
N ARG A 66 -23.77 -49.02 -54.33
CA ARG A 66 -23.63 -47.65 -54.86
C ARG A 66 -24.21 -46.61 -53.89
N ALA A 67 -25.37 -46.89 -53.30
CA ALA A 67 -25.98 -46.01 -52.31
C ALA A 67 -25.12 -45.89 -51.05
N GLU A 68 -24.58 -47.01 -50.54
CA GLU A 68 -23.69 -47.04 -49.38
C GLU A 68 -22.38 -46.27 -49.65
N VAL A 69 -21.76 -46.45 -50.81
CA VAL A 69 -20.54 -45.71 -51.20
C VAL A 69 -20.82 -44.21 -51.26
N LYS A 70 -21.98 -43.79 -51.77
CA LYS A 70 -22.38 -42.38 -51.78
C LYS A 70 -22.56 -41.83 -50.36
N GLN A 71 -23.17 -42.62 -49.47
CA GLN A 71 -23.32 -42.25 -48.07
C GLN A 71 -21.96 -42.11 -47.38
N ILE A 72 -21.04 -43.06 -47.59
CA ILE A 72 -19.67 -43.01 -47.07
C ILE A 72 -18.94 -41.76 -47.57
N SER A 73 -19.03 -41.46 -48.86
CA SER A 73 -18.41 -40.25 -49.44
C SER A 73 -18.93 -38.98 -48.79
N ASN A 74 -20.24 -38.89 -48.53
CA ASN A 74 -20.83 -37.73 -47.84
C ASN A 74 -20.33 -37.64 -46.38
N SER A 75 -20.29 -38.77 -45.66
CA SER A 75 -19.77 -38.83 -44.29
C SER A 75 -18.30 -38.38 -44.22
N VAL A 76 -17.46 -38.83 -45.15
CA VAL A 76 -16.05 -38.42 -45.23
C VAL A 76 -15.91 -36.93 -45.50
N SER A 77 -16.74 -36.36 -46.38
CA SER A 77 -16.75 -34.91 -46.63
C SER A 77 -17.08 -34.13 -45.35
N VAL A 78 -18.17 -34.50 -44.66
CA VAL A 78 -18.59 -33.85 -43.41
C VAL A 78 -17.53 -33.99 -42.31
N SER A 79 -16.90 -35.17 -42.21
CA SER A 79 -15.79 -35.39 -41.27
C SER A 79 -14.59 -34.50 -41.58
N THR A 80 -14.26 -34.30 -42.86
CA THR A 80 -13.16 -33.43 -43.29
C THR A 80 -13.42 -31.97 -42.93
N ASP A 81 -14.62 -31.46 -43.22
CA ASP A 81 -15.02 -30.09 -42.87
C ASP A 81 -15.01 -29.86 -41.35
N SER A 82 -15.48 -30.86 -40.59
CA SER A 82 -15.48 -30.82 -39.12
C SER A 82 -14.06 -30.80 -38.56
N MET A 83 -13.15 -31.54 -39.19
CA MET A 83 -11.74 -31.61 -38.80
C MET A 83 -11.03 -30.29 -39.08
N GLU A 84 -11.29 -29.64 -40.22
CA GLU A 84 -10.76 -28.32 -40.55
C GLU A 84 -11.23 -27.25 -39.55
N LYS A 85 -12.54 -27.26 -39.22
CA LYS A 85 -13.10 -26.34 -38.21
C LYS A 85 -12.48 -26.58 -36.82
N THR A 86 -12.26 -27.84 -36.46
CA THR A 86 -11.60 -28.22 -35.21
C THR A 86 -10.17 -27.70 -35.19
N GLN A 87 -9.39 -27.91 -36.25
CA GLN A 87 -8.03 -27.42 -36.36
C GLN A 87 -7.94 -25.90 -36.22
N LYS A 88 -8.84 -25.16 -36.89
CA LYS A 88 -8.92 -23.69 -36.77
C LYS A 88 -9.22 -23.26 -35.33
N THR A 89 -10.16 -23.94 -34.68
CA THR A 89 -10.51 -23.66 -33.28
C THR A 89 -9.35 -23.95 -32.33
N SER A 90 -8.66 -25.07 -32.50
CA SER A 90 -7.45 -25.42 -31.73
C SER A 90 -6.33 -24.39 -31.93
N GLN A 91 -6.14 -23.88 -33.15
CA GLN A 91 -5.14 -22.86 -33.42
C GLN A 91 -5.48 -21.52 -32.74
N THR A 92 -6.75 -21.12 -32.75
CA THR A 92 -7.22 -19.94 -32.00
C THR A 92 -7.00 -20.14 -30.50
N ALA A 93 -7.38 -21.30 -29.94
CA ALA A 93 -7.19 -21.61 -28.53
C ALA A 93 -5.71 -21.57 -28.13
N LYS A 94 -4.81 -22.09 -28.98
CA LYS A 94 -3.36 -22.00 -28.78
C LYS A 94 -2.88 -20.54 -28.72
N ASN A 95 -3.35 -19.69 -29.64
CA ASN A 95 -2.94 -18.29 -29.67
C ASN A 95 -3.42 -17.53 -28.44
N GLU A 96 -4.67 -17.77 -28.00
CA GLU A 96 -5.19 -17.16 -26.76
C GLU A 96 -4.44 -17.66 -25.53
N PHE A 97 -4.08 -18.95 -25.47
CA PHE A 97 -3.26 -19.49 -24.39
C PHE A 97 -1.90 -18.79 -24.31
N LEU A 98 -1.22 -18.56 -25.44
CA LEU A 98 0.06 -17.85 -25.46
C LEU A 98 -0.07 -16.39 -24.99
N LYS A 99 -1.17 -15.71 -25.33
CA LYS A 99 -1.45 -14.36 -24.80
C LYS A 99 -1.63 -14.39 -23.27
N THR A 100 -2.36 -15.37 -22.75
CA THR A 100 -2.52 -15.54 -21.30
C THR A 100 -1.17 -15.75 -20.61
N VAL A 101 -0.29 -16.58 -21.18
CA VAL A 101 1.07 -16.79 -20.64
C VAL A 101 1.87 -15.47 -20.60
N ASP A 102 1.82 -14.66 -21.66
CA ASP A 102 2.48 -13.35 -21.69
C ASP A 102 1.90 -12.38 -20.64
N GLN A 103 0.57 -12.38 -20.50
CA GLN A 103 -0.13 -11.60 -19.49
C GLN A 103 0.32 -12.00 -18.06
N THR A 104 0.41 -13.30 -17.79
CA THR A 104 0.88 -13.82 -16.50
C THR A 104 2.32 -13.40 -16.23
N LYS A 105 3.20 -13.42 -17.24
CA LYS A 105 4.58 -12.95 -17.09
C LYS A 105 4.63 -11.48 -16.68
N LYS A 106 3.86 -10.61 -17.34
CA LYS A 106 3.74 -9.18 -16.97
C LYS A 106 3.22 -9.00 -15.55
N SER A 107 2.24 -9.81 -15.12
CA SER A 107 1.76 -9.77 -13.74
C SER A 107 2.84 -10.11 -12.72
N VAL A 108 3.72 -11.07 -13.01
CA VAL A 108 4.87 -11.39 -12.15
C VAL A 108 5.85 -10.21 -12.07
N GLU A 109 6.13 -9.55 -13.19
CA GLU A 109 6.98 -8.34 -13.22
C GLU A 109 6.37 -7.19 -12.39
N TYR A 110 5.04 -7.00 -12.45
CA TYR A 110 4.36 -6.03 -11.59
C TYR A 110 4.46 -6.38 -10.10
N ILE A 111 4.33 -7.66 -9.75
CA ILE A 111 4.47 -8.12 -8.35
C ILE A 111 5.87 -7.81 -7.83
N ASP A 112 6.92 -8.04 -8.62
CA ASP A 112 8.30 -7.73 -8.25
C ASP A 112 8.52 -6.22 -8.01
N SER A 113 7.95 -5.39 -8.89
CA SER A 113 7.95 -3.93 -8.70
C SER A 113 7.22 -3.52 -7.42
N ILE A 114 6.08 -4.15 -7.11
CA ILE A 114 5.35 -3.89 -5.86
C ILE A 114 6.21 -4.26 -4.65
N PHE A 115 6.91 -5.40 -4.66
CA PHE A 115 7.83 -5.78 -3.58
C PHE A 115 8.93 -4.73 -3.37
N THR A 116 9.51 -4.23 -4.46
CA THR A 116 10.50 -3.15 -4.40
C THR A 116 9.94 -1.88 -3.75
N HIS A 117 8.70 -1.49 -4.08
CA HIS A 117 8.03 -0.35 -3.45
C HIS A 117 7.71 -0.59 -1.97
N LEU A 118 7.30 -1.82 -1.60
CA LEU A 118 7.05 -2.19 -0.21
C LEU A 118 8.32 -2.08 0.63
N GLN A 119 9.47 -2.52 0.11
CA GLN A 119 10.75 -2.37 0.80
C GLN A 119 11.08 -0.90 1.07
N LYS A 120 10.92 -0.03 0.07
CA LYS A 120 11.11 1.42 0.24
C LYS A 120 10.18 2.00 1.31
N LEU A 121 8.92 1.56 1.38
CA LEU A 121 7.98 1.99 2.40
C LEU A 121 8.39 1.53 3.81
N THR A 122 8.94 0.32 3.93
CA THR A 122 9.50 -0.17 5.21
C THR A 122 10.67 0.72 5.66
N ASP A 123 11.63 1.00 4.77
CA ASP A 123 12.78 1.86 5.08
C ASP A 123 12.35 3.28 5.48
N MET A 124 11.33 3.81 4.79
CA MET A 124 10.75 5.11 5.08
C MET A 124 10.05 5.13 6.45
N THR A 125 9.36 4.05 6.81
CA THR A 125 8.73 3.88 8.12
C THR A 125 9.77 3.88 9.24
N SER A 126 10.88 3.16 9.08
CA SER A 126 12.00 3.19 10.05
C SER A 126 12.60 4.59 10.19
N SER A 127 12.70 5.33 9.08
CA SER A 127 13.16 6.73 9.10
C SER A 127 12.20 7.64 9.88
N ILE A 128 10.89 7.48 9.69
CA ILE A 128 9.85 8.20 10.44
C ILE A 128 9.90 7.88 11.93
N GLN A 129 10.11 6.61 12.30
CA GLN A 129 10.28 6.21 13.70
C GLN A 129 11.48 6.91 14.35
N LYS A 130 12.62 6.99 13.63
CA LYS A 130 13.81 7.70 14.11
C LYS A 130 13.51 9.20 14.30
N LEU A 131 12.90 9.85 13.30
CA LEU A 131 12.49 11.25 13.39
C LEU A 131 11.57 11.51 14.59
N THR A 132 10.61 10.61 14.83
CA THR A 132 9.69 10.72 15.96
C THR A 132 10.42 10.61 17.30
N SER A 133 11.40 9.70 17.40
CA SER A 133 12.27 9.58 18.58
C SER A 133 13.08 10.85 18.81
N ASP A 134 13.65 11.44 17.76
CA ASP A 134 14.44 12.67 17.86
C ASP A 134 13.58 13.88 18.26
N PHE A 135 12.36 14.00 17.71
CA PHE A 135 11.38 14.99 18.17
C PHE A 135 11.03 14.83 19.65
N SER A 136 10.79 13.59 20.10
CA SER A 136 10.46 13.31 21.51
C SER A 136 11.59 13.76 22.45
N LYS A 137 12.86 13.50 22.10
CA LYS A 137 14.02 14.01 22.86
C LYS A 137 14.06 15.53 22.90
N GLY A 138 13.77 16.19 21.77
CA GLY A 138 13.70 17.66 21.69
C GLY A 138 12.62 18.27 22.58
N PHE A 139 11.45 17.64 22.70
CA PHE A 139 10.40 18.08 23.62
C PHE A 139 10.83 17.95 25.09
N SER A 140 11.46 16.83 25.48
CA SER A 140 12.01 16.66 26.83
C SER A 140 13.04 17.73 27.15
N PHE A 141 13.96 17.99 26.24
CA PHE A 141 14.97 19.05 26.39
C PHE A 141 14.35 20.45 26.54
N ASN A 142 13.33 20.78 25.73
CA ASN A 142 12.62 22.05 25.87
C ASN A 142 11.89 22.18 27.23
N SER A 143 11.34 21.09 27.74
CA SER A 143 10.74 21.04 29.08
C SER A 143 11.78 21.33 30.17
N GLU A 144 12.98 20.75 30.06
CA GLU A 144 14.10 21.03 30.95
C GLU A 144 14.52 22.50 30.89
N ILE A 145 14.71 23.07 29.69
CA ILE A 145 15.01 24.49 29.52
C ILE A 145 13.95 25.35 30.19
N LYS A 146 12.67 25.06 29.99
CA LYS A 146 11.57 25.81 30.62
C LYS A 146 11.70 25.81 32.14
N ASN A 147 12.06 24.68 32.75
CA ASN A 147 12.29 24.60 34.20
C ASN A 147 13.51 25.42 34.63
N TYR A 148 14.62 25.36 33.90
CA TYR A 148 15.80 26.20 34.18
C TYR A 148 15.50 27.70 34.11
N VAL A 149 14.74 28.13 33.10
CA VAL A 149 14.31 29.53 32.95
C VAL A 149 13.43 29.95 34.12
N ASN A 150 12.43 29.14 34.49
CA ASN A 150 11.57 29.43 35.63
C ASN A 150 12.35 29.54 36.94
N ASN A 151 13.27 28.62 37.20
CA ASN A 151 14.13 28.66 38.39
C ASN A 151 15.00 29.92 38.41
N SER A 152 15.51 30.35 37.25
CA SER A 152 16.29 31.57 37.11
C SER A 152 15.46 32.82 37.40
N ILE A 153 14.21 32.86 36.94
CA ILE A 153 13.27 33.95 37.25
C ILE A 153 13.05 34.03 38.77
N THR A 154 12.75 32.90 39.43
CA THR A 154 12.56 32.87 40.90
C THR A 154 13.81 33.33 41.65
N LEU A 155 15.01 32.94 41.19
CA LEU A 155 16.26 33.40 41.78
C LEU A 155 16.42 34.92 41.62
N LEU A 156 16.19 35.47 40.43
CA LEU A 156 16.26 36.91 40.18
C LEU A 156 15.26 37.70 41.05
N GLU A 157 14.03 37.20 41.23
CA GLU A 157 13.05 37.80 42.13
C GLU A 157 13.54 37.82 43.59
N SER A 158 14.16 36.73 44.05
CA SER A 158 14.72 36.66 45.40
C SER A 158 15.87 37.65 45.61
N ILE A 159 16.74 37.79 44.61
CA ILE A 159 17.84 38.77 44.61
C ILE A 159 17.26 40.19 44.65
N SER A 160 16.27 40.50 43.81
CA SER A 160 15.62 41.81 43.78
C SER A 160 15.06 42.19 45.15
N LYS A 161 14.32 41.28 45.81
CA LYS A 161 13.80 41.50 47.17
C LYS A 161 14.92 41.74 48.19
N SER A 162 16.02 41.00 48.10
CA SER A 162 17.16 41.18 49.02
C SER A 162 17.85 42.54 48.85
N ILE A 163 17.96 43.04 47.61
CA ILE A 163 18.51 44.37 47.31
C ILE A 163 17.59 45.46 47.86
N GLU A 164 16.28 45.32 47.68
CA GLU A 164 15.27 46.26 48.20
C GLU A 164 15.37 46.36 49.74
N ILE A 165 15.44 45.23 50.43
CA ILE A 165 15.63 45.17 51.89
C ILE A 165 16.93 45.87 52.31
N GLN A 166 18.05 45.60 51.62
CA GLN A 166 19.34 46.26 51.92
C GLN A 166 19.25 47.79 51.77
N SER A 167 18.52 48.27 50.75
CA SER A 167 18.36 49.71 50.53
C SER A 167 17.57 50.39 51.66
N LEU A 168 16.46 49.79 52.11
CA LEU A 168 15.64 50.29 53.22
C LEU A 168 16.40 50.31 54.55
N SER A 169 17.25 49.32 54.80
CA SER A 169 18.10 49.27 55.99
C SER A 169 19.14 50.38 56.03
N ARG A 170 19.73 50.76 54.88
CA ARG A 170 20.69 51.87 54.81
C ARG A 170 20.02 53.22 55.11
N THR A 171 18.86 53.49 54.51
CA THR A 171 18.18 54.79 54.65
C THR A 171 17.70 55.08 56.08
N LYS A 172 17.30 54.05 56.85
CA LYS A 172 16.86 54.23 58.25
C LYS A 172 18.00 54.43 59.26
N CYS A 173 19.23 54.00 58.94
CA CYS A 173 20.33 54.05 59.89
C CYS A 173 20.95 55.45 59.99
N ASP A 174 20.97 56.20 58.89
CA ASP A 174 21.61 57.53 58.85
C ASP A 174 20.74 58.63 59.50
N ASP A 175 19.42 58.55 59.41
CA ASP A 175 18.53 59.67 59.82
C ASP A 175 18.27 59.71 61.35
N ALA A 176 18.39 58.58 62.04
CA ALA A 176 18.04 58.46 63.46
C ALA A 176 19.19 58.77 64.45
N LEU A 177 20.45 58.78 63.99
CA LEU A 177 21.63 58.98 64.85
C LEU A 177 22.07 60.45 64.95
N TYR A 178 21.73 61.30 63.97
CA TYR A 178 22.29 62.66 63.84
C TYR A 178 21.36 63.81 64.25
N THR A 179 20.14 63.56 64.74
CA THR A 179 19.11 64.61 64.86
C THR A 179 18.77 65.07 66.28
N ASN A 180 19.16 64.35 67.35
CA ASN A 180 18.87 64.78 68.73
C ASN A 180 20.08 64.68 69.68
N PHE A 181 20.65 65.84 70.02
CA PHE A 181 21.80 65.98 70.93
C PHE A 181 21.41 66.42 72.35
N ALA A 182 20.12 66.56 72.66
CA ALA A 182 19.65 67.12 73.94
C ALA A 182 20.03 66.27 75.17
N HIS A 183 20.28 64.98 74.97
CA HIS A 183 20.68 64.04 76.02
C HIS A 183 22.19 64.09 76.33
N ARG A 184 22.99 64.81 75.55
CA ARG A 184 24.45 64.80 75.69
C ARG A 184 24.89 65.70 76.85
N PRO A 185 25.91 65.30 77.64
CA PRO A 185 26.37 66.06 78.81
C PRO A 185 26.71 67.51 78.50
N TYR A 186 27.38 67.76 77.36
CA TYR A 186 27.74 69.12 76.95
C TYR A 186 26.53 70.01 76.69
N PHE A 187 25.43 69.46 76.17
CA PHE A 187 24.22 70.20 75.89
C PHE A 187 23.46 70.48 77.19
N ILE A 188 23.39 69.49 78.07
CA ILE A 188 22.73 69.58 79.38
C ILE A 188 23.38 70.64 80.27
N GLU A 189 24.71 70.73 80.31
CA GLU A 189 25.39 71.73 81.12
C GLU A 189 25.36 73.12 80.47
N ALA A 190 25.61 73.20 79.16
CA ALA A 190 25.59 74.49 78.47
C ALA A 190 24.21 75.16 78.49
N ILE A 191 23.11 74.40 78.40
CA ILE A 191 21.77 74.99 78.45
C ILE A 191 21.38 75.52 79.85
N LYS A 192 22.11 75.17 80.91
CA LYS A 192 21.96 75.76 82.25
C LYS A 192 22.64 77.12 82.38
N GLY A 193 23.46 77.51 81.39
CA GLY A 193 24.13 78.81 81.33
C GLY A 193 25.62 78.77 81.65
N GLU A 194 26.22 77.60 81.79
CA GLU A 194 27.65 77.43 82.09
C GLU A 194 28.41 76.87 80.89
N ALA A 195 29.64 77.30 80.66
CA ALA A 195 30.48 76.67 79.63
C ALA A 195 30.89 75.27 80.10
N TYR A 196 30.83 74.29 79.19
CA TYR A 196 31.22 72.91 79.43
C TYR A 196 32.44 72.53 78.58
N THR A 197 33.36 71.78 79.18
CA THR A 197 34.46 71.12 78.46
C THR A 197 34.51 69.66 78.90
N SER A 198 34.50 68.74 77.94
CA SER A 198 34.56 67.31 78.25
C SER A 198 35.98 66.88 78.62
N THR A 199 36.09 65.70 79.25
CA THR A 199 37.34 64.95 79.18
C THR A 199 37.59 64.52 77.72
N PRO A 200 38.85 64.35 77.29
CA PRO A 200 39.15 63.87 75.95
C PRO A 200 38.48 62.53 75.62
N TYR A 201 37.94 62.39 74.42
CA TYR A 201 37.29 61.18 73.91
C TYR A 201 37.60 60.98 72.43
N ILE A 202 37.37 59.77 71.91
CA ILE A 202 37.48 59.51 70.47
C ILE A 202 36.10 59.76 69.84
N SER A 203 36.02 60.69 68.89
CA SER A 203 34.79 61.02 68.17
C SER A 203 34.26 59.79 67.43
N SER A 204 32.99 59.45 67.59
CA SER A 204 32.35 58.34 66.89
C SER A 204 32.21 58.58 65.38
N ASP A 205 32.26 59.84 64.97
CA ASP A 205 31.94 60.26 63.60
C ASP A 205 33.23 60.48 62.81
N THR A 206 34.23 61.08 63.45
CA THR A 206 35.53 61.40 62.81
C THR A 206 36.66 60.46 63.22
N TYR A 207 36.45 59.58 64.22
CA TYR A 207 37.46 58.68 64.80
C TYR A 207 38.71 59.38 65.35
N ASN A 208 38.63 60.69 65.52
CA ASN A 208 39.72 61.53 66.01
C ASN A 208 39.68 61.66 67.54
N TYR A 209 40.84 61.84 68.16
CA TYR A 209 40.92 62.22 69.57
C TYR A 209 40.47 63.68 69.70
N CYS A 210 39.43 63.94 70.48
CA CYS A 210 38.74 65.23 70.55
C CYS A 210 38.41 65.61 72.01
N ILE A 211 38.20 66.91 72.23
CA ILE A 211 37.45 67.43 73.37
C ILE A 211 36.23 68.19 72.87
N ALA A 212 35.08 68.01 73.52
CA ALA A 212 33.90 68.81 73.24
C ALA A 212 33.93 70.06 74.11
N ILE A 213 33.82 71.24 73.47
CA ILE A 213 33.57 72.51 74.14
C ILE A 213 32.16 72.96 73.78
N ALA A 214 31.36 73.27 74.78
CA ALA A 214 30.02 73.80 74.59
C ALA A 214 29.80 75.05 75.41
N VAL A 215 29.20 76.08 74.79
CA VAL A 215 28.88 77.35 75.43
C VAL A 215 27.42 77.73 75.18
N PRO A 216 26.72 78.29 76.18
CA PRO A 216 25.39 78.87 75.97
C PRO A 216 25.43 80.05 75.01
N ILE A 217 24.46 80.11 74.11
CA ILE A 217 24.21 81.27 73.27
C ILE A 217 23.09 82.10 73.92
N PHE A 218 23.40 83.33 74.33
CA PHE A 218 22.44 84.25 74.92
C PHE A 218 21.90 85.25 73.88
N VAL A 219 20.59 85.45 73.87
CA VAL A 219 19.93 86.52 73.11
C VAL A 219 18.96 87.24 74.05
N SER A 220 19.13 88.56 74.19
CA SER A 220 18.32 89.40 75.10
C SER A 220 18.28 88.89 76.55
N GLY A 221 19.43 88.39 77.06
CA GLY A 221 19.57 87.90 78.43
C GLY A 221 18.98 86.51 78.71
N LYS A 222 18.47 85.80 77.70
CA LYS A 222 17.98 84.42 77.81
C LYS A 222 18.81 83.47 76.94
N ILE A 223 19.03 82.25 77.42
CA ILE A 223 19.68 81.19 76.65
C ILE A 223 18.75 80.79 75.51
N LYS A 224 19.25 80.82 74.28
CA LYS A 224 18.51 80.42 73.06
C LYS A 224 19.04 79.14 72.42
N GLY A 225 20.21 78.68 72.83
CA GLY A 225 20.80 77.46 72.33
C GLY A 225 22.17 77.22 72.92
N VAL A 226 22.82 76.18 72.42
CA VAL A 226 24.17 75.79 72.79
C VAL A 226 25.00 75.78 71.51
N LEU A 227 26.11 76.51 71.50
CA LEU A 227 27.15 76.33 70.49
C LEU A 227 28.08 75.25 71.02
N MET A 228 28.26 74.18 70.26
CA MET A 228 29.19 73.10 70.58
C MET A 228 30.18 72.94 69.43
N ALA A 229 31.44 72.69 69.77
CA ALA A 229 32.49 72.33 68.83
C ALA A 229 33.36 71.21 69.41
N ASP A 230 33.69 70.25 68.55
CA ASP A 230 34.72 69.25 68.83
C ASP A 230 36.07 69.80 68.37
N LEU A 231 37.00 69.93 69.31
CA LEU A 231 38.38 70.27 69.02
C LEU A 231 39.22 68.99 68.95
N HIS A 232 39.76 68.75 67.77
CA HIS A 232 40.71 67.68 67.53
C HIS A 232 42.01 67.94 68.29
N LEU A 233 42.45 66.95 69.05
CA LEU A 233 43.66 66.93 69.85
C LEU A 233 44.71 66.00 69.23
N GLY A 234 44.97 66.17 67.93
CA GLY A 234 46.02 65.45 67.20
C GLY A 234 45.71 64.01 66.81
#